data_AF-A0AAF0TGZ3-F1
#
_entry.id   AF-A0AAF0TGZ3-F1
#
_cell.length_a   1.000
_cell.length_b   1.000
_cell.length_c   1.000
_cell.angle_alpha   90.00
_cell.angle_beta   90.00
_cell.angle_gamma   90.00
#
_symmetry.space_group_name_H-M   'P 1'
#
loop_
_entity.id
_entity.type
_entity.pdbx_description
1 polymer ?
#
loop_
_entity_poly.entity_id
_entity_poly.type
_entity_poly.pdbx_seq_one_letter_code
_entity_poly.pdbx_strand_id
1 'polypeptide(L)'
;MTCKKKVKLIGFGYRCKGMFCSVYRYPEEHAYTFDFKSAGRVTLAKENPPCRCDKLETRIYDVVIIVSICFQILYFLSLYNQICICISQ
;
A
#
# COMPACT_ATOMS: atom_id res chain seq x y z
N MET A 1 -24.87 -17.00 24.99
CA MET A 1 -24.62 -17.72 26.25
C MET A 1 -23.52 -16.97 26.99
N THR A 2 -23.86 -16.24 28.05
CA THR A 2 -22.98 -15.26 28.70
C THR A 2 -22.17 -15.94 29.80
N CYS A 3 -20.84 -15.99 29.68
CA CYS A 3 -19.96 -16.57 30.71
C CYS A 3 -20.02 -15.69 31.98
N LYS A 4 -20.65 -16.16 33.06
CA LYS A 4 -20.71 -15.46 34.37
C LYS A 4 -19.45 -15.64 35.22
N LYS A 5 -18.35 -16.14 34.64
CA LYS A 5 -17.11 -16.44 35.37
C LYS A 5 -16.31 -15.15 35.56
N LYS A 6 -15.89 -14.84 36.79
CA LYS A 6 -15.06 -13.66 37.10
C LYS A 6 -13.80 -13.68 36.23
N VAL A 7 -13.76 -12.79 35.25
CA VAL A 7 -12.57 -12.50 34.46
C VAL A 7 -11.59 -11.72 35.33
N LYS A 8 -10.31 -12.09 35.26
CA LYS A 8 -9.22 -11.34 35.92
C LYS A 8 -9.12 -9.94 35.30
N LEU A 9 -8.44 -9.00 35.97
CA LEU A 9 -8.27 -7.59 35.55
C LEU A 9 -7.92 -7.36 34.07
N ILE A 10 -7.35 -8.36 33.39
CA ILE A 10 -7.14 -8.40 31.94
C ILE A 10 -8.40 -9.01 31.28
N GLY A 11 -9.45 -8.22 31.16
CA GLY A 11 -10.62 -8.58 30.35
C GLY A 11 -10.30 -8.36 28.87
N PHE A 12 -10.40 -9.40 28.04
CA PHE A 12 -10.31 -9.23 26.59
C PHE A 12 -11.61 -8.61 26.09
N GLY A 13 -11.59 -7.31 25.81
CA GLY A 13 -12.69 -6.63 25.14
C GLY A 13 -12.78 -7.12 23.70
N TYR A 14 -13.74 -8.01 23.43
CA TYR A 14 -14.00 -8.46 22.07
C TYR A 14 -14.91 -7.46 21.35
N ARG A 15 -14.84 -7.37 20.01
CA ARG A 15 -15.69 -6.47 19.21
C ARG A 15 -17.19 -6.71 19.40
N CYS A 16 -17.58 -7.84 20.00
CA CYS A 16 -18.95 -8.17 20.39
C CYS A 16 -19.42 -7.57 21.74
N LYS A 17 -18.67 -6.63 22.34
CA LYS A 17 -19.04 -5.86 23.54
C LYS A 17 -19.29 -6.69 24.82
N GLY A 18 -18.83 -7.94 24.86
CA GLY A 18 -18.91 -8.80 26.04
C GLY A 18 -17.56 -9.01 26.72
N MET A 19 -17.57 -9.21 28.05
CA MET A 19 -16.45 -9.75 28.81
C MET A 19 -16.55 -11.27 28.83
N PHE A 20 -15.62 -11.95 28.16
CA PHE A 20 -15.60 -13.41 28.07
C PHE A 20 -14.45 -13.98 28.89
N CYS A 21 -14.73 -15.10 29.57
CA CYS A 21 -13.71 -15.88 30.24
C CYS A 21 -12.81 -16.58 29.19
N SER A 22 -11.59 -16.99 29.56
CA SER A 22 -10.58 -17.53 28.63
C SER A 22 -11.02 -18.73 27.78
N VAL A 23 -12.13 -19.39 28.16
CA VAL A 23 -12.73 -20.57 27.51
C VAL A 23 -13.74 -20.19 26.42
N TYR A 24 -14.19 -18.93 26.37
CA TYR A 24 -15.05 -18.41 25.30
C TYR A 24 -14.34 -17.27 24.57
N ARG A 25 -13.04 -17.45 24.36
CA ARG A 25 -12.18 -16.42 23.76
C ARG A 25 -12.37 -16.36 22.25
N TYR A 26 -12.67 -17.50 21.64
CA TYR A 26 -12.77 -17.61 20.20
C TYR A 26 -14.21 -17.35 19.74
N PRO A 27 -14.39 -16.70 18.57
CA PRO A 27 -15.70 -16.34 18.07
C PRO A 27 -16.58 -17.55 17.73
N GLU A 28 -15.98 -18.70 17.37
CA GLU A 28 -16.69 -19.96 17.21
C GLU A 28 -17.36 -20.48 18.50
N GLU A 29 -16.87 -20.08 19.67
CA GLU A 29 -17.36 -20.56 20.97
C GLU A 29 -18.54 -19.71 21.49
N HIS A 30 -18.84 -18.57 20.85
CA HIS A 30 -19.94 -17.69 21.24
C HIS A 30 -20.96 -17.47 20.11
N ALA A 31 -22.25 -17.55 20.45
CA ALA A 31 -23.35 -17.38 19.49
C ALA A 31 -23.51 -15.94 18.94
N TYR A 32 -22.62 -15.00 19.31
CA TYR A 32 -22.61 -13.66 18.73
C TYR A 32 -21.82 -13.66 17.43
N THR A 33 -22.53 -13.60 16.31
CA THR A 33 -21.98 -13.57 14.96
C THR A 33 -21.61 -12.15 14.55
N PHE A 34 -20.41 -11.69 14.92
CA PHE A 34 -19.84 -10.50 14.30
C PHE A 34 -19.27 -10.86 12.92
N ASP A 35 -19.71 -10.17 11.86
CA ASP A 35 -19.21 -10.43 10.51
C ASP A 35 -17.84 -9.78 10.27
N PHE A 36 -16.80 -10.51 10.67
CA PHE A 36 -15.40 -10.12 10.44
C PHE A 36 -15.05 -9.99 8.95
N LYS A 37 -15.75 -10.69 8.05
CA LYS A 37 -15.46 -10.64 6.61
C LYS A 37 -15.90 -9.32 6.01
N SER A 38 -17.11 -8.84 6.32
CA SER A 38 -17.53 -7.50 5.86
C SER A 38 -16.72 -6.39 6.52
N ALA A 39 -16.50 -6.46 7.83
CA ALA A 39 -15.68 -5.49 8.55
C ALA A 39 -14.25 -5.40 7.99
N GLY A 40 -13.62 -6.54 7.69
CA GLY A 40 -12.30 -6.60 7.06
C GLY A 40 -12.30 -6.00 5.65
N ARG A 41 -13.32 -6.29 4.83
CA ARG A 41 -13.44 -5.71 3.47
C ARG A 41 -13.58 -4.19 3.51
N VAL A 42 -14.34 -3.64 4.45
CA VAL A 42 -14.51 -2.18 4.59
C VAL A 42 -13.20 -1.51 4.98
N THR A 43 -12.45 -2.10 5.93
CA THR A 43 -11.12 -1.58 6.31
C THR A 43 -10.14 -1.66 5.16
N LEU A 44 -10.06 -2.81 4.48
CA LEU A 44 -9.18 -3.01 3.33
C LEU A 44 -9.50 -2.05 2.19
N ALA A 45 -10.79 -1.79 1.91
CA ALA A 45 -11.21 -0.84 0.89
C ALA A 45 -10.87 0.62 1.26
N LYS A 46 -10.82 0.95 2.55
CA LYS A 46 -10.40 2.27 3.03
C LYS A 46 -8.88 2.46 2.93
N GLU A 47 -8.11 1.41 3.21
CA GLU A 47 -6.65 1.47 3.26
C GLU A 47 -6.00 1.30 1.89
N ASN A 48 -6.59 0.49 1.00
CA ASN A 48 -6.05 0.32 -0.34
C ASN A 48 -6.45 1.49 -1.23
N PRO A 49 -5.48 2.25 -1.79
CA PRO A 49 -5.79 3.20 -2.84
C PRO A 49 -6.40 2.45 -4.03
N PRO A 50 -7.35 3.05 -4.76
CA PRO A 50 -7.93 2.42 -5.93
C PRO A 50 -6.80 2.07 -6.89
N CYS A 51 -6.76 0.80 -7.32
CA CYS A 51 -5.81 0.34 -8.33
C CYS A 51 -6.09 1.08 -9.64
N ARG A 52 -5.43 2.23 -9.82
CA ARG A 52 -5.39 2.96 -11.08
C ARG A 52 -4.23 2.36 -11.84
N CYS A 53 -4.53 1.41 -12.72
CA CYS A 53 -3.55 0.96 -13.70
C CYS A 53 -3.26 2.12 -14.63
N ASP A 54 -2.18 2.87 -14.37
CA ASP A 54 -1.58 3.73 -15.38
C ASP A 54 -1.23 2.83 -16.58
N LYS A 55 -1.79 3.14 -17.75
CA LYS A 55 -1.54 2.36 -18.95
C LYS A 55 -0.04 2.46 -19.25
N LEU A 56 0.69 1.34 -19.11
CA LEU A 56 2.15 1.31 -19.24
C LEU A 56 2.66 1.93 -20.56
N GLU A 57 1.82 1.91 -21.61
CA GLU A 57 2.07 2.59 -22.87
C GLU A 57 2.54 4.04 -22.69
N THR A 58 1.81 4.87 -21.93
CA THR A 58 2.12 6.31 -21.84
C THR A 58 3.44 6.57 -21.12
N ARG A 59 3.75 5.78 -20.08
CA ARG A 59 5.02 5.89 -19.34
C ARG A 59 6.22 5.43 -20.15
N ILE A 60 6.07 4.40 -20.98
CA ILE A 60 7.16 3.91 -21.83
C ILE A 60 7.51 4.96 -22.90
N TYR A 61 6.52 5.59 -23.54
CA TYR A 61 6.80 6.66 -24.51
C TYR A 61 7.53 7.84 -23.87
N ASP A 62 7.11 8.30 -22.69
CA ASP A 62 7.78 9.39 -21.96
C ASP A 62 9.25 9.04 -21.65
N VAL A 63 9.51 7.85 -21.12
CA VAL A 63 10.87 7.41 -20.76
C VAL A 63 11.76 7.25 -22.00
N VAL A 64 11.25 6.67 -23.08
CA VAL A 64 12.00 6.50 -24.34
C VAL A 64 12.37 7.86 -24.93
N ILE A 65 11.41 8.80 -24.97
CA ILE A 65 11.64 10.16 -25.47
C ILE A 65 12.70 10.88 -24.62
N ILE A 66 12.60 10.81 -23.28
CA ILE A 66 13.56 11.45 -22.38
C ILE A 66 14.97 10.88 -22.57
N VAL A 67 15.11 9.55 -22.66
CA VAL A 67 16.43 8.91 -22.86
C VAL A 67 17.01 9.28 -24.22
N SER A 68 16.21 9.31 -25.28
CA SER A 68 16.65 9.73 -26.62
C SER A 68 17.07 11.19 -26.66
N ILE A 69 16.32 12.10 -26.04
CA ILE A 69 16.65 13.52 -25.98
C ILE A 69 17.93 13.76 -25.17
N CYS A 70 18.06 13.12 -24.00
CA CYS A 70 19.26 13.22 -23.18
C CYS A 70 20.52 12.78 -23.93
N PHE A 71 20.45 11.66 -24.66
CA PHE A 71 21.57 11.19 -25.47
C PHE A 71 21.97 12.20 -26.56
N GLN A 72 20.98 12.77 -27.26
CA GLN A 72 21.21 13.77 -28.30
C GLN A 72 21.86 15.04 -27.73
N ILE A 73 21.38 15.54 -26.59
CA ILE A 73 21.92 16.72 -25.90
C ILE A 73 23.38 16.49 -25.48
N LEU A 74 23.68 15.33 -24.87
CA LEU A 74 25.04 15.00 -24.44
C LEU A 74 26.01 14.94 -25.62
N TYR A 75 25.58 14.38 -26.74
CA TYR A 75 26.37 14.36 -27.96
C TYR A 75 26.68 15.77 -28.48
N PHE A 76 25.68 16.66 -28.52
CA PHE A 76 25.87 18.05 -28.93
C PHE A 76 26.77 18.84 -27.97
N LEU A 77 26.63 18.63 -26.66
CA LEU A 77 27.51 19.24 -25.67
C LEU A 77 28.96 18.77 -25.83
N SER A 78 29.17 17.47 -26.13
CA SER A 78 30.50 16.92 -26.40
C SER A 78 31.12 17.53 -27.66
N LEU A 79 30.34 17.64 -28.75
CA LEU A 79 30.80 18.27 -29.99
C LEU A 79 31.14 19.75 -29.78
N TYR A 80 30.28 20.48 -29.08
CA TYR A 80 30.50 21.90 -28.79
C TYR A 80 31.77 22.10 -27.95
N ASN A 81 32.00 21.24 -26.95
CA ASN A 81 33.23 21.28 -26.15
C ASN A 81 34.47 21.02 -27.02
N GLN A 82 34.42 20.03 -27.91
CA GLN A 82 35.52 19.72 -28.81
C GLN A 82 35.80 20.85 -29.82
N ILE A 83 34.76 21.52 -30.32
CA ILE A 83 34.88 22.69 -31.19
C ILE A 83 35.51 23.87 -30.42
N CYS A 84 35.07 24.15 -29.19
CA CYS A 84 35.65 25.20 -28.35
C CYS A 84 37.13 24.97 -28.07
N ILE A 85 37.54 23.73 -27.79
CA ILE A 85 38.95 23.37 -27.62
C ILE A 85 39.75 23.68 -28.88
N CYS A 86 39.24 23.31 -30.07
CA CYS A 86 39.91 23.59 -31.35
C CYS A 86 39.98 25.07 -31.73
N ILE A 87 39.01 25.90 -31.32
CA ILE A 87 39.04 27.35 -31.59
C ILE A 87 39.97 28.09 -30.61
N SER A 88 40.24 27.51 -29.44
CA SER A 88 41.11 28.09 -28.41
C SER A 88 42.61 27.80 -28.59
N GLN A 89 43.00 27.05 -29.62
CA GLN A 89 44.38 26.76 -30.03
C GLN A 89 44.74 27.54 -31.30
#